data_AF-A0AB94IWW9-F1
#
_entry.id   AF-A0AB94IWW9-F1
#
_cell.length_a   1.000
_cell.length_b   1.000
_cell.length_c   1.000
_cell.angle_alpha   90.00
_cell.angle_beta   90.00
_cell.angle_gamma   90.00
#
_symmetry.space_group_name_H-M   'P 1'
#
loop_
_entity.id
_entity.type
_entity.pdbx_description
1 polymer ?
#
loop_
_entity_poly.entity_id
_entity_poly.type
_entity_poly.pdbx_seq_one_letter_code
_entity_poly.pdbx_strand_id
1 'polypeptide(L)'
;MPWIWSVLMPHPPILVPEVGRGRESEAAETLAGLGRVAEAVRGRAPEVLLVLSPHQPCAPCALGLNAAPEPEGSFAAFGAPQVRMGFRSPAEDREVLGGFLTPRGIPISYRSLPDLSSDQGTMVPLHFLRRAWGGLPATLTASPTGLSPRGAFDMGRALADFDDGRSWALLASGDLSHRLIPSAPSGYAPEAGRAFDDAVLEALRRGSAAPIFALKLKTINEAGQCGLWSVLAMLGLMEALGGTARVLSYEGPFGVGYCTAAWDAPVPAPVRLARETVTRLLSGRPLPERGSDVCASPLWGRTAACFVSIKTSRGALRGCIGTLAPSQATLDREIIENAVAAATRDPRFPPMTAEELEGVRLSVDAVGSGARRGRGAAGPQALGRHRVEGLAARRAAAGPGGRGHRGAAGGDRGPKGRPRQPGGRRAPALRRDAVSRAGCGDGPPSDFVITT
;
A
#
# COMPACT_ATOMS: atom_id res chain seq x y z
N MET A 1 -3.53 -13.67 -0.79
CA MET A 1 -3.57 -12.26 -1.21
C MET A 1 -3.19 -11.39 -0.01
N PRO A 2 -1.89 -11.08 0.10
CA PRO A 2 -1.37 -10.27 1.20
C PRO A 2 -1.79 -8.80 1.07
N TRP A 3 -2.04 -8.31 -0.15
CA TRP A 3 -2.40 -6.93 -0.43
C TRP A 3 -3.79 -6.61 0.11
N ILE A 4 -3.87 -5.72 1.10
CA ILE A 4 -5.14 -5.35 1.75
C ILE A 4 -5.74 -4.06 1.20
N TRP A 5 -4.92 -3.16 0.65
CA TRP A 5 -5.33 -1.92 0.00
C TRP A 5 -4.16 -1.31 -0.78
N SER A 6 -4.49 -0.35 -1.65
CA SER A 6 -3.52 0.56 -2.27
C SER A 6 -4.07 1.98 -2.29
N VAL A 7 -3.21 2.97 -2.14
CA VAL A 7 -3.59 4.40 -2.18
C VAL A 7 -2.66 5.17 -3.11
N LEU A 8 -3.23 6.15 -3.82
CA LEU A 8 -2.50 7.18 -4.55
C LEU A 8 -2.50 8.45 -3.70
N MET A 9 -1.31 9.03 -3.47
CA MET A 9 -1.17 10.27 -2.72
C MET A 9 -0.20 11.23 -3.44
N PRO A 10 -0.55 12.53 -3.55
CA PRO A 10 0.37 13.54 -4.04
C PRO A 10 1.45 13.81 -3.00
N HIS A 11 2.56 14.40 -3.43
CA HIS A 11 3.72 14.61 -2.58
C HIS A 11 4.38 16.01 -2.56
N PRO A 12 3.69 17.13 -2.89
CA PRO A 12 4.28 18.45 -2.74
C PRO A 12 4.44 18.79 -1.24
N PRO A 13 5.61 19.26 -0.77
CA PRO A 13 5.86 19.58 0.64
C PRO A 13 4.92 20.62 1.21
N ILE A 14 4.39 21.51 0.36
CA ILE A 14 3.46 22.57 0.77
C ILE A 14 2.19 22.02 1.44
N LEU A 15 1.82 20.75 1.20
CA LEU A 15 0.68 20.11 1.88
C LEU A 15 0.94 19.82 3.36
N VAL A 16 2.20 19.73 3.78
CA VAL A 16 2.56 19.57 5.20
C VAL A 16 2.31 20.91 5.90
N PRO A 17 1.41 21.01 6.89
CA PRO A 17 1.03 22.30 7.48
C PRO A 17 2.21 23.12 8.04
N GLU A 18 3.19 22.44 8.63
CA GLU A 18 4.40 23.08 9.17
C GLU A 18 5.30 23.69 8.08
N VAL A 19 5.18 23.20 6.84
CA VAL A 19 5.86 23.73 5.64
C VAL A 19 4.99 24.79 4.96
N GLY A 20 3.71 24.50 4.72
CA GLY A 20 2.77 25.38 4.02
C GLY A 20 2.47 26.68 4.78
N ARG A 21 2.46 26.64 6.13
CA ARG A 21 2.27 27.81 7.02
C ARG A 21 1.04 28.64 6.63
N GLY A 22 -0.06 27.97 6.30
CA GLY A 22 -1.32 28.54 5.84
C GLY A 22 -1.55 28.39 4.33
N ARG A 23 -0.49 28.26 3.53
CA ARG A 23 -0.60 28.11 2.07
C ARG A 23 -1.09 26.73 1.63
N GLU A 24 -0.99 25.72 2.50
CA GLU A 24 -1.59 24.41 2.26
C GLU A 24 -3.10 24.52 2.00
N SER A 25 -3.76 25.57 2.52
CA SER A 25 -5.18 25.83 2.28
C SER A 25 -5.53 26.17 0.82
N GLU A 26 -4.55 26.58 0.01
CA GLU A 26 -4.73 26.75 -1.45
C GLU A 26 -4.98 25.39 -2.14
N ALA A 27 -4.69 24.27 -1.47
CA ALA A 27 -4.97 22.90 -1.90
C ALA A 27 -5.99 22.21 -0.96
N ALA A 28 -7.07 22.90 -0.64
CA ALA A 28 -8.06 22.46 0.35
C ALA A 28 -8.73 21.12 -0.01
N GLU A 29 -9.06 20.87 -1.28
CA GLU A 29 -9.67 19.61 -1.70
C GLU A 29 -8.69 18.45 -1.60
N THR A 30 -7.40 18.70 -1.85
CA THR A 30 -6.30 17.75 -1.66
C THR A 30 -6.14 17.40 -0.20
N LEU A 31 -6.12 18.39 0.71
CA LEU A 31 -6.05 18.15 2.15
C LEU A 31 -7.26 17.34 2.65
N ALA A 32 -8.46 17.65 2.18
CA ALA A 32 -9.66 16.85 2.49
C ALA A 32 -9.57 15.43 1.92
N GLY A 33 -8.99 15.27 0.73
CA GLY A 33 -8.67 13.97 0.12
C GLY A 33 -7.69 13.14 0.96
N LEU A 34 -6.58 13.73 1.39
CA LEU A 34 -5.58 13.12 2.26
C LEU A 34 -6.20 12.71 3.61
N GLY A 35 -7.10 13.53 4.17
CA GLY A 35 -7.89 13.17 5.35
C GLY A 35 -8.77 11.93 5.11
N ARG A 36 -9.43 11.85 3.95
CA ARG A 36 -10.23 10.67 3.55
C ARG A 36 -9.36 9.42 3.33
N VAL A 37 -8.14 9.57 2.79
CA VAL A 37 -7.17 8.46 2.71
C VAL A 37 -6.82 7.97 4.10
N ALA A 38 -6.44 8.88 5.00
CA ALA A 38 -6.07 8.57 6.38
C ALA A 38 -7.21 7.86 7.14
N GLU A 39 -8.45 8.29 6.93
CA GLU A 39 -9.64 7.60 7.46
C GLU A 39 -9.80 6.20 6.86
N ALA A 40 -9.69 6.07 5.54
CA ALA A 40 -9.87 4.81 4.83
C ALA A 40 -8.88 3.72 5.27
N VAL A 41 -7.71 4.10 5.77
CA VAL A 41 -6.67 3.19 6.28
C VAL A 41 -6.54 3.20 7.81
N ARG A 42 -7.42 3.89 8.55
CA ARG A 42 -7.34 3.96 10.02
C ARG A 42 -7.59 2.60 10.65
N GLY A 43 -6.67 2.14 11.51
CA GLY A 43 -6.73 0.80 12.12
C GLY A 43 -6.43 -0.33 11.13
N ARG A 44 -5.89 0.02 9.95
CA ARG A 44 -5.64 -0.86 8.80
C ARG A 44 -4.16 -0.86 8.37
N ALA A 45 -3.25 -0.55 9.30
CA ALA A 45 -1.82 -0.60 9.02
C ALA A 45 -1.41 -2.03 8.59
N PRO A 46 -0.71 -2.19 7.46
CA PRO A 46 -0.20 -3.50 7.04
C PRO A 46 0.96 -3.91 7.95
N GLU A 47 1.37 -5.17 7.87
CA GLU A 47 2.64 -5.61 8.44
C GLU A 47 3.82 -5.03 7.63
N VAL A 48 3.68 -4.93 6.31
CA VAL A 48 4.67 -4.29 5.42
C VAL A 48 4.02 -3.30 4.45
N LEU A 49 4.54 -2.08 4.38
CA LEU A 49 4.13 -1.05 3.43
C LEU A 49 5.19 -0.93 2.31
N LEU A 50 4.78 -1.13 1.06
CA LEU A 50 5.60 -0.80 -0.11
C LEU A 50 5.26 0.61 -0.59
N VAL A 51 6.24 1.50 -0.59
CA VAL A 51 6.14 2.88 -1.07
C VAL A 51 6.85 2.98 -2.40
N LEU A 52 6.11 3.33 -3.44
CA LEU A 52 6.66 3.68 -4.75
C LEU A 52 6.78 5.19 -4.84
N SER A 53 8.01 5.70 -4.84
CA SER A 53 8.32 7.13 -4.99
C SER A 53 9.23 7.33 -6.20
N PRO A 54 8.95 8.32 -7.07
CA PRO A 54 9.81 8.62 -8.22
C PRO A 54 11.18 9.18 -7.81
N HIS A 55 11.37 9.61 -6.55
CA HIS A 55 12.61 10.21 -6.05
C HIS A 55 13.51 9.24 -5.26
N GLN A 56 13.15 7.96 -5.22
CA GLN A 56 13.99 6.91 -4.67
C GLN A 56 15.13 6.54 -5.64
N PRO A 57 16.18 5.82 -5.19
CA PRO A 57 17.25 5.36 -6.06
C PRO A 57 16.70 4.68 -7.31
N CYS A 58 17.12 5.16 -8.48
CA CYS A 58 16.71 4.63 -9.77
C CYS A 58 17.90 3.95 -10.45
N ALA A 59 17.62 2.87 -11.19
CA ALA A 59 18.58 2.19 -12.05
C ALA A 59 17.89 1.81 -13.36
N PRO A 60 18.56 1.94 -14.53
CA PRO A 60 17.96 1.58 -15.81
C PRO A 60 17.47 0.12 -15.83
N CYS A 61 16.27 -0.08 -16.37
CA CYS A 61 15.61 -1.38 -16.55
C CYS A 61 15.37 -2.18 -15.25
N ALA A 62 15.35 -1.52 -14.09
CA ALA A 62 15.16 -2.18 -12.80
C ALA A 62 14.24 -1.39 -11.86
N LEU A 63 13.60 -2.09 -10.92
CA LEU A 63 13.01 -1.50 -9.73
C LEU A 63 14.15 -1.17 -8.75
N GLY A 64 14.30 0.11 -8.40
CA GLY A 64 15.34 0.51 -7.46
C GLY A 64 14.83 0.45 -6.02
N LEU A 65 15.30 -0.50 -5.21
CA LEU A 65 14.97 -0.61 -3.78
C LEU A 65 16.00 0.11 -2.91
N ASN A 66 15.51 0.85 -1.91
CA ASN A 66 16.34 1.43 -0.88
C ASN A 66 16.87 0.36 0.08
N ALA A 67 18.19 0.20 0.14
CA ALA A 67 18.86 -0.78 0.98
C ALA A 67 19.18 -0.28 2.41
N ALA A 68 18.85 0.97 2.75
CA ALA A 68 19.08 1.50 4.09
C ALA A 68 18.16 0.77 5.11
N PRO A 69 18.68 0.25 6.24
CA PRO A 69 17.86 -0.50 7.20
C PRO A 69 16.91 0.40 8.01
N GLU A 70 17.32 1.64 8.29
CA GLU A 70 16.55 2.62 9.05
C GLU A 70 16.68 3.99 8.38
N PRO A 71 16.06 4.20 7.20
CA PRO A 71 16.08 5.49 6.56
C PRO A 71 15.27 6.52 7.36
N GLU A 72 15.76 7.75 7.38
CA GLU A 72 15.15 8.87 8.08
C GLU A 72 15.25 10.15 7.25
N GLY A 73 14.37 11.11 7.51
CA GLY A 73 14.43 12.41 6.84
C GLY A 73 13.75 13.50 7.65
N SER A 74 13.96 14.74 7.23
CA SER A 74 13.27 15.91 7.80
C SER A 74 12.89 16.92 6.74
N PHE A 75 11.89 17.75 7.04
CA PHE A 75 11.54 18.91 6.22
C PHE A 75 12.38 20.16 6.57
N ALA A 76 13.63 19.98 7.07
CA ALA A 76 14.51 21.09 7.42
C ALA A 76 14.79 22.02 6.22
N ALA A 77 14.98 21.45 5.02
CA ALA A 77 15.15 22.20 3.77
C ALA A 77 13.95 23.10 3.42
N PHE A 78 12.77 22.77 3.96
CA PHE A 78 11.53 23.53 3.79
C PHE A 78 11.20 24.41 5.02
N GLY A 79 12.16 24.58 5.93
CA GLY A 79 11.98 25.39 7.14
C GLY A 79 11.13 24.71 8.23
N ALA A 80 10.98 23.39 8.21
CA ALA A 80 10.23 22.61 9.21
C ALA A 80 11.07 21.45 9.80
N PRO A 81 12.23 21.73 10.45
CA PRO A 81 13.13 20.69 11.00
C PRO A 81 12.54 19.85 12.14
N GLN A 82 11.44 20.32 12.74
CA GLN A 82 10.65 19.57 13.71
C GLN A 82 9.86 18.42 13.06
N VAL A 83 9.52 18.53 11.77
CA VAL A 83 8.86 17.45 11.03
C VAL A 83 9.93 16.49 10.54
N ARG A 84 10.19 15.47 11.35
CA ARG A 84 11.11 14.36 11.07
C ARG A 84 10.41 13.03 11.21
N MET A 85 10.82 12.06 10.40
CA MET A 85 10.37 10.68 10.52
C MET A 85 11.44 9.72 10.01
N GLY A 86 11.43 8.52 10.56
CA GLY A 86 12.17 7.38 10.07
C GLY A 86 11.34 6.11 10.29
N PHE A 87 11.75 5.03 9.66
CA PHE A 87 11.05 3.75 9.73
C PHE A 87 12.04 2.61 9.53
N ARG A 88 11.64 1.42 9.98
CA ARG A 88 12.43 0.21 9.74
C ARG A 88 12.14 -0.32 8.34
N SER A 89 13.19 -0.68 7.64
CA SER A 89 13.17 -1.33 6.33
C SER A 89 14.01 -2.63 6.44
N PRO A 90 13.40 -3.75 6.87
CA PRO A 90 14.13 -5.00 7.08
C PRO A 90 14.77 -5.52 5.79
N ALA A 91 15.98 -6.08 5.89
CA ALA A 91 16.67 -6.67 4.74
C ALA A 91 15.91 -7.90 4.19
N GLU A 92 15.41 -8.75 5.07
CA GLU A 92 14.62 -9.94 4.72
C GLU A 92 13.41 -9.58 3.84
N ASP A 93 12.66 -8.52 4.18
CA ASP A 93 11.51 -8.08 3.39
C ASP A 93 11.89 -7.67 1.96
N ARG A 94 13.06 -7.01 1.81
CA ARG A 94 13.59 -6.59 0.50
C ARG A 94 14.10 -7.77 -0.32
N GLU A 95 14.71 -8.74 0.33
CA GLU A 95 15.22 -9.96 -0.29
C GLU A 95 14.08 -10.88 -0.74
N VAL A 96 13.05 -11.05 0.10
CA VAL A 96 11.86 -11.84 -0.22
C VAL A 96 11.10 -11.21 -1.39
N LEU A 97 10.86 -9.89 -1.36
CA LEU A 97 10.21 -9.20 -2.47
C LEU A 97 11.06 -9.28 -3.75
N GLY A 98 12.36 -9.01 -3.65
CA GLY A 98 13.24 -9.02 -4.81
C GLY A 98 13.44 -10.41 -5.44
N GLY A 99 13.57 -11.44 -4.61
CA GLY A 99 13.63 -12.84 -5.03
C GLY A 99 12.32 -13.33 -5.66
N PHE A 100 11.18 -12.72 -5.32
CA PHE A 100 9.91 -12.99 -5.98
C PHE A 100 9.77 -12.30 -7.34
N LEU A 101 10.19 -11.04 -7.45
CA LEU A 101 10.02 -10.21 -8.66
C LEU A 101 11.06 -10.54 -9.74
N THR A 102 12.31 -10.82 -9.37
CA THR A 102 13.40 -11.05 -10.34
C THR A 102 13.10 -12.19 -11.32
N PRO A 103 12.66 -13.39 -10.88
CA PRO A 103 12.31 -14.49 -11.79
C PRO A 103 11.10 -14.20 -12.69
N ARG A 104 10.31 -13.15 -12.38
CA ARG A 104 9.16 -12.70 -13.15
C ARG A 104 9.51 -11.59 -14.16
N GLY A 105 10.80 -11.37 -14.41
CA GLY A 105 11.28 -10.41 -15.39
C GLY A 105 11.31 -8.97 -14.89
N ILE A 106 11.35 -8.76 -13.57
CA ILE A 106 11.43 -7.42 -12.95
C ILE A 106 12.75 -7.36 -12.18
N PRO A 107 13.86 -6.92 -12.82
CA PRO A 107 15.15 -6.81 -12.17
C PRO A 107 15.11 -5.82 -11.00
N ILE A 108 15.91 -6.09 -9.98
CA ILE A 108 15.99 -5.26 -8.78
C ILE A 108 17.39 -4.67 -8.67
N SER A 109 17.45 -3.36 -8.42
CA SER A 109 18.68 -2.67 -8.07
C SER A 109 18.61 -2.23 -6.62
N TYR A 110 19.64 -2.54 -5.83
CA TYR A 110 19.72 -2.12 -4.44
C TYR A 110 20.69 -0.95 -4.30
N ARG A 111 20.24 0.16 -3.71
CA ARG A 111 21.11 1.28 -3.33
C ARG A 111 20.69 1.81 -1.97
N SER A 112 21.66 2.04 -1.09
CA SER A 112 21.37 2.62 0.23
C SER A 112 21.15 4.12 0.13
N LEU A 113 20.00 4.59 0.61
CA LEU A 113 19.65 6.00 0.79
C LEU A 113 19.12 6.19 2.22
N PRO A 114 20.00 6.41 3.21
CA PRO A 114 19.60 6.58 4.60
C PRO A 114 18.96 7.95 4.88
N ASP A 115 19.36 9.00 4.17
CA ASP A 115 18.75 10.34 4.29
C ASP A 115 17.66 10.53 3.22
N LEU A 116 16.43 10.64 3.67
CA LEU A 116 15.22 10.86 2.86
C LEU A 116 14.81 12.34 2.80
N SER A 117 15.60 13.27 3.34
CA SER A 117 15.23 14.69 3.38
C SER A 117 15.02 15.30 1.99
N SER A 118 15.60 14.71 0.93
CA SER A 118 15.35 15.08 -0.46
C SER A 118 14.19 14.33 -1.12
N ASP A 119 13.71 13.22 -0.55
CA ASP A 119 12.63 12.40 -1.10
C ASP A 119 11.27 12.80 -0.51
N GLN A 120 10.73 13.87 -1.05
CA GLN A 120 9.39 14.37 -0.72
C GLN A 120 8.31 13.35 -1.09
N GLY A 121 8.54 12.57 -2.16
CA GLY A 121 7.67 11.49 -2.62
C GLY A 121 7.41 10.42 -1.56
N THR A 122 8.39 10.13 -0.73
CA THR A 122 8.19 9.25 0.43
C THR A 122 7.71 10.05 1.65
N MET A 123 8.37 11.17 1.95
CA MET A 123 8.18 11.88 3.22
C MET A 123 6.79 12.51 3.38
N VAL A 124 6.21 13.09 2.31
CA VAL A 124 4.91 13.77 2.38
C VAL A 124 3.77 12.79 2.63
N PRO A 125 3.58 11.71 1.84
CA PRO A 125 2.52 10.75 2.13
C PRO A 125 2.65 10.08 3.51
N LEU A 126 3.88 9.69 3.90
CA LEU A 126 4.11 9.05 5.19
C LEU A 126 3.83 9.97 6.38
N HIS A 127 4.00 11.29 6.23
CA HIS A 127 3.59 12.26 7.25
C HIS A 127 2.11 12.12 7.62
N PHE A 128 1.24 11.97 6.61
CA PHE A 128 -0.20 11.80 6.82
C PHE A 128 -0.56 10.40 7.32
N LEU A 129 0.04 9.35 6.75
CA LEU A 129 -0.26 7.97 7.15
C LEU A 129 0.19 7.66 8.58
N ARG A 130 1.37 8.15 8.99
CA ARG A 130 1.88 7.98 10.36
C ARG A 130 0.90 8.56 11.40
N ARG A 131 0.25 9.69 11.11
CA ARG A 131 -0.75 10.29 12.02
C ARG A 131 -1.99 9.40 12.17
N ALA A 132 -2.36 8.65 11.14
CA ALA A 132 -3.50 7.73 11.18
C ALA A 132 -3.23 6.45 12.02
N TRP A 133 -1.97 6.07 12.18
CA TRP A 133 -1.57 4.81 12.84
C TRP A 133 -0.81 5.00 14.15
N GLY A 134 -0.31 6.21 14.44
CA GLY A 134 0.55 6.49 15.59
C GLY A 134 2.02 6.10 15.38
N GLY A 135 2.32 5.30 14.36
CA GLY A 135 3.65 4.84 13.95
C GLY A 135 3.62 4.25 12.54
N LEU A 136 4.78 4.03 11.94
CA LEU A 136 4.89 3.39 10.63
C LEU A 136 5.17 1.88 10.80
N PRO A 137 4.54 1.01 9.99
CA PRO A 137 4.91 -0.40 9.93
C PRO A 137 6.29 -0.58 9.28
N ALA A 138 6.75 -1.83 9.13
CA ALA A 138 7.89 -2.10 8.26
C ALA A 138 7.61 -1.50 6.89
N THR A 139 8.55 -0.71 6.36
CA THR A 139 8.33 0.09 5.16
C THR A 139 9.48 -0.10 4.18
N LEU A 140 9.15 -0.50 2.96
CA LEU A 140 10.08 -0.60 1.83
C LEU A 140 9.84 0.59 0.91
N THR A 141 10.90 1.30 0.53
CA THR A 141 10.83 2.37 -0.46
C THR A 141 11.50 1.93 -1.75
N ALA A 142 10.82 2.17 -2.87
CA ALA A 142 11.31 1.79 -4.18
C ALA A 142 11.02 2.87 -5.24
N SER A 143 11.86 2.93 -6.27
CA SER A 143 11.64 3.75 -7.46
C SER A 143 11.28 2.85 -8.65
N PRO A 144 10.04 2.92 -9.16
CA PRO A 144 9.64 2.18 -10.36
C PRO A 144 10.07 2.88 -11.66
N THR A 145 10.68 4.08 -11.60
CA THR A 145 10.98 4.92 -12.77
C THR A 145 12.08 4.35 -13.67
N GLY A 146 12.86 3.38 -13.19
CA GLY A 146 13.83 2.64 -13.99
C GLY A 146 13.18 1.65 -14.96
N LEU A 147 11.93 1.28 -14.74
CA LEU A 147 11.16 0.39 -15.60
C LEU A 147 10.53 1.16 -16.75
N SER A 148 10.15 0.46 -17.83
CA SER A 148 9.23 1.05 -18.81
C SER A 148 7.84 1.22 -18.18
N PRO A 149 6.97 2.11 -18.70
CA PRO A 149 5.59 2.23 -18.22
C PRO A 149 4.85 0.88 -18.19
N ARG A 150 5.02 0.08 -19.26
CA ARG A 150 4.48 -1.28 -19.31
C ARG A 150 5.10 -2.20 -18.24
N GLY A 151 6.40 -2.10 -18.01
CA GLY A 151 7.10 -2.87 -16.97
C GLY A 151 6.61 -2.53 -15.56
N ALA A 152 6.33 -1.26 -15.26
CA ALA A 152 5.74 -0.87 -13.97
C ALA A 152 4.33 -1.45 -13.78
N PHE A 153 3.52 -1.46 -14.84
CA PHE A 153 2.20 -2.10 -14.83
C PHE A 153 2.29 -3.63 -14.64
N ASP A 154 3.16 -4.30 -15.39
CA ASP A 154 3.37 -5.75 -15.28
C ASP A 154 3.96 -6.13 -13.91
N MET A 155 4.79 -5.26 -13.30
CA MET A 155 5.22 -5.40 -11.91
C MET A 155 4.03 -5.35 -10.94
N GLY A 156 3.13 -4.38 -11.11
CA GLY A 156 1.88 -4.31 -10.35
C GLY A 156 1.08 -5.62 -10.42
N ARG A 157 0.91 -6.16 -11.63
CA ARG A 157 0.23 -7.44 -11.84
C ARG A 157 0.97 -8.60 -11.17
N ALA A 158 2.30 -8.64 -11.26
CA ALA A 158 3.11 -9.69 -10.62
C ALA A 158 2.97 -9.66 -9.09
N LEU A 159 2.86 -8.48 -8.48
CA LEU A 159 2.67 -8.35 -7.03
C LEU A 159 1.39 -9.06 -6.55
N ALA A 160 0.35 -9.20 -7.38
CA ALA A 160 -0.89 -9.90 -7.00
C ALA A 160 -0.65 -11.35 -6.55
N ASP A 161 0.36 -12.01 -7.11
CA ASP A 161 0.74 -13.39 -6.80
C ASP A 161 1.75 -13.50 -5.65
N PHE A 162 2.25 -12.37 -5.14
CA PHE A 162 3.14 -12.36 -3.98
C PHE A 162 2.35 -12.80 -2.75
N ASP A 163 2.90 -13.72 -1.94
CA ASP A 163 2.32 -14.13 -0.66
C ASP A 163 3.44 -14.71 0.23
N ASP A 164 3.91 -13.93 1.20
CA ASP A 164 4.84 -14.35 2.25
C ASP A 164 4.12 -14.66 3.57
N GLY A 165 2.78 -14.66 3.54
CA GLY A 165 1.92 -14.85 4.70
C GLY A 165 1.65 -13.59 5.52
N ARG A 166 2.23 -12.43 5.22
CA ARG A 166 1.95 -11.17 5.92
C ARG A 166 0.99 -10.30 5.15
N SER A 167 0.40 -9.31 5.82
CA SER A 167 -0.39 -8.26 5.18
C SER A 167 0.50 -7.17 4.60
N TRP A 168 0.28 -6.87 3.32
CA TRP A 168 1.00 -5.86 2.56
C TRP A 168 0.06 -4.76 2.09
N ALA A 169 0.58 -3.55 1.92
CA ALA A 169 -0.13 -2.48 1.24
C ALA A 169 0.78 -1.68 0.33
N LEU A 170 0.19 -1.04 -0.68
CA LEU A 170 0.92 -0.28 -1.70
C LEU A 170 0.55 1.20 -1.61
N LEU A 171 1.55 2.05 -1.31
CA LEU A 171 1.47 3.49 -1.50
C LEU A 171 2.08 3.85 -2.85
N ALA A 172 1.24 4.24 -3.80
CA ALA A 172 1.67 4.90 -5.02
C ALA A 172 1.82 6.39 -4.76
N SER A 173 3.05 6.88 -4.66
CA SER A 173 3.32 8.31 -4.53
C SER A 173 3.58 8.93 -5.89
N GLY A 174 2.95 10.06 -6.16
CA GLY A 174 3.08 10.74 -7.45
C GLY A 174 2.13 11.90 -7.63
N ASP A 175 2.67 13.00 -8.14
CA ASP A 175 1.88 14.10 -8.70
C ASP A 175 1.58 13.80 -10.18
N LEU A 176 0.46 14.35 -10.68
CA LEU A 176 0.03 14.16 -12.07
C LEU A 176 0.69 15.20 -12.98
N SER A 177 -0.04 15.88 -13.88
CA SER A 177 0.52 16.94 -14.73
C SER A 177 1.14 18.07 -13.92
N HIS A 178 2.29 18.60 -14.34
CA HIS A 178 2.93 19.77 -13.73
C HIS A 178 2.82 21.04 -14.60
N ARG A 179 1.85 21.06 -15.53
CA ARG A 179 1.81 22.03 -16.64
C ARG A 179 0.42 22.62 -16.90
N LEU A 180 -0.44 22.63 -15.88
CA LEU A 180 -1.86 22.99 -16.02
C LEU A 180 -2.11 24.50 -16.17
N ILE A 181 -1.21 25.35 -15.66
CA ILE A 181 -1.33 26.82 -15.71
C ILE A 181 0.01 27.45 -16.13
N PRO A 182 0.04 28.71 -16.60
CA PRO A 182 1.29 29.34 -17.07
C PRO A 182 2.40 29.43 -16.03
N SER A 183 2.05 29.55 -14.74
CA SER A 183 2.98 29.61 -13.62
C SER A 183 3.37 28.25 -13.04
N ALA A 184 3.00 27.15 -13.70
CA ALA A 184 3.30 25.80 -13.22
C ALA A 184 4.82 25.52 -13.29
N PRO A 185 5.35 24.68 -12.39
CA PRO A 185 6.80 24.52 -12.21
C PRO A 185 7.52 23.93 -13.42
N SER A 186 6.81 23.20 -14.29
CA SER A 186 7.41 22.52 -15.45
C SER A 186 7.07 23.18 -16.78
N GLY A 187 6.53 24.40 -16.78
CA GLY A 187 6.08 25.13 -17.97
C GLY A 187 4.58 24.98 -18.22
N TYR A 188 4.11 25.30 -19.43
CA TYR A 188 2.69 25.35 -19.76
C TYR A 188 2.35 24.46 -20.96
N ALA A 189 1.49 23.47 -20.73
CA ALA A 189 0.99 22.54 -21.74
C ALA A 189 -0.37 21.99 -21.26
N PRO A 190 -1.39 22.84 -21.12
CA PRO A 190 -2.62 22.51 -20.40
C PRO A 190 -3.44 21.41 -21.09
N GLU A 191 -3.40 21.31 -22.42
CA GLU A 191 -4.11 20.26 -23.15
C GLU A 191 -3.49 18.89 -22.87
N ALA A 192 -2.16 18.78 -22.96
CA ALA A 192 -1.45 17.54 -22.65
C ALA A 192 -1.59 17.18 -21.17
N GLY A 193 -1.50 18.19 -20.29
CA GLY A 193 -1.67 18.03 -18.86
C GLY A 193 -3.05 17.50 -18.48
N ARG A 194 -4.13 18.12 -18.97
CA ARG A 194 -5.51 17.66 -18.70
C ARG A 194 -5.77 16.28 -19.29
N ALA A 195 -5.31 16.03 -20.52
CA ALA A 195 -5.46 14.72 -21.15
C ALA A 195 -4.79 13.61 -20.32
N PHE A 196 -3.61 13.88 -19.76
CA PHE A 196 -2.93 12.94 -18.86
C PHE A 196 -3.71 12.73 -17.56
N ASP A 197 -4.09 13.82 -16.88
CA ASP A 197 -4.80 13.76 -15.61
C ASP A 197 -6.14 13.03 -15.74
N ASP A 198 -6.93 13.38 -16.77
CA ASP A 198 -8.23 12.76 -17.05
C ASP A 198 -8.09 11.26 -17.31
N ALA A 199 -7.08 10.85 -18.08
CA ALA A 199 -6.79 9.44 -18.33
C ALA A 199 -6.43 8.67 -17.06
N VAL A 200 -5.66 9.29 -16.15
CA VAL A 200 -5.36 8.68 -14.83
C VAL A 200 -6.63 8.53 -14.00
N LEU A 201 -7.45 9.58 -13.90
CA LEU A 201 -8.71 9.54 -13.14
C LEU A 201 -9.68 8.50 -13.71
N GLU A 202 -9.79 8.41 -15.03
CA GLU A 202 -10.60 7.40 -15.70
C GLU A 202 -10.07 5.98 -15.45
N ALA A 203 -8.75 5.79 -15.55
CA ALA A 203 -8.11 4.50 -15.29
C ALA A 203 -8.36 4.00 -13.87
N LEU A 204 -8.24 4.89 -12.87
CA LEU A 204 -8.52 4.59 -11.46
C LEU A 204 -9.99 4.19 -11.23
N ARG A 205 -10.93 4.93 -11.83
CA ARG A 205 -12.37 4.65 -11.73
C ARG A 205 -12.78 3.35 -12.43
N ARG A 206 -12.11 3.00 -13.53
CA ARG A 206 -12.37 1.76 -14.29
C ARG A 206 -11.62 0.55 -13.74
N GLY A 207 -10.57 0.75 -12.96
CA GLY A 207 -9.65 -0.31 -12.56
C GLY A 207 -8.88 -0.91 -13.74
N SER A 208 -8.54 -0.08 -14.74
CA SER A 208 -7.83 -0.52 -15.94
C SER A 208 -6.88 0.56 -16.44
N ALA A 209 -5.67 0.17 -16.85
CA ALA A 209 -4.67 1.08 -17.40
C ALA A 209 -4.92 1.48 -18.86
N ALA A 210 -5.97 0.95 -19.50
CA ALA A 210 -6.27 1.22 -20.91
C ALA A 210 -6.36 2.72 -21.27
N PRO A 211 -6.99 3.61 -20.47
CA PRO A 211 -7.02 5.04 -20.78
C PRO A 211 -5.62 5.68 -20.84
N ILE A 212 -4.70 5.27 -19.97
CA ILE A 212 -3.32 5.77 -19.94
C ILE A 212 -2.54 5.23 -21.15
N PHE A 213 -2.65 3.93 -21.45
CA PHE A 213 -1.96 3.33 -22.60
C PHE A 213 -2.48 3.79 -23.96
N ALA A 214 -3.69 4.37 -24.02
CA ALA A 214 -4.21 5.00 -25.22
C ALA A 214 -3.58 6.37 -25.52
N LEU A 215 -2.91 7.00 -24.54
CA LEU A 215 -2.24 8.28 -24.75
C LEU A 215 -1.01 8.13 -25.66
N LYS A 216 -0.78 9.14 -26.49
CA LYS A 216 0.46 9.24 -27.27
C LYS A 216 1.63 9.54 -26.33
N LEU A 217 2.80 8.97 -26.62
CA LEU A 217 4.03 9.24 -25.87
C LEU A 217 4.33 10.75 -25.78
N LYS A 218 4.05 11.50 -26.84
CA LYS A 218 4.14 12.97 -26.86
C LYS A 218 3.31 13.61 -25.73
N THR A 219 2.05 13.21 -25.58
CA THR A 219 1.15 13.72 -24.53
C THR A 219 1.67 13.42 -23.14
N ILE A 220 2.14 12.19 -22.90
CA ILE A 220 2.72 11.78 -21.61
C ILE A 220 3.95 12.64 -21.26
N ASN A 221 4.85 12.83 -22.22
CA ASN A 221 6.06 13.63 -22.03
C ASN A 221 5.72 15.12 -21.83
N GLU A 222 4.76 15.63 -22.58
CA GLU A 222 4.34 17.03 -22.51
C GLU A 222 3.57 17.37 -21.24
N ALA A 223 2.95 16.40 -20.55
CA ALA A 223 2.31 16.63 -19.27
C ALA A 223 3.30 16.95 -18.13
N GLY A 224 4.57 16.56 -18.27
CA GLY A 224 5.62 16.85 -17.28
C GLY A 224 5.35 16.22 -15.92
N GLN A 225 4.88 14.97 -15.88
CA GLN A 225 4.42 14.26 -14.68
C GLN A 225 5.54 13.45 -14.00
N CYS A 226 5.37 13.13 -12.72
CA CYS A 226 6.22 12.18 -11.99
C CYS A 226 5.50 10.90 -11.54
N GLY A 227 4.16 10.91 -11.44
CA GLY A 227 3.37 9.83 -10.85
C GLY A 227 3.06 8.62 -11.74
N LEU A 228 3.32 8.67 -13.05
CA LEU A 228 2.90 7.64 -14.02
C LEU A 228 3.27 6.22 -13.61
N TRP A 229 4.54 5.99 -13.24
CA TRP A 229 5.03 4.65 -12.94
C TRP A 229 4.40 4.07 -11.67
N SER A 230 4.26 4.88 -10.62
CA SER A 230 3.59 4.47 -9.38
C SER A 230 2.11 4.17 -9.62
N VAL A 231 1.42 5.02 -10.42
CA VAL A 231 0.01 4.82 -10.80
C VAL A 231 -0.16 3.56 -11.62
N LEU A 232 0.71 3.29 -12.60
CA LEU A 232 0.64 2.07 -13.41
C LEU A 232 0.87 0.81 -12.58
N ALA A 233 1.79 0.84 -11.61
CA ALA A 233 1.99 -0.27 -10.68
C ALA A 233 0.74 -0.53 -9.81
N MET A 234 0.10 0.54 -9.30
CA MET A 234 -1.17 0.43 -8.59
C MET A 234 -2.27 -0.16 -9.49
N LEU A 235 -2.42 0.34 -10.72
CA LEU A 235 -3.41 -0.17 -11.67
C LEU A 235 -3.16 -1.62 -12.07
N GLY A 236 -1.90 -2.04 -12.23
CA GLY A 236 -1.56 -3.43 -12.49
C GLY A 236 -1.97 -4.36 -11.36
N LEU A 237 -1.73 -3.94 -10.10
CA LEU A 237 -2.18 -4.68 -8.93
C LEU A 237 -3.70 -4.77 -8.86
N MET A 238 -4.39 -3.65 -9.10
CA MET A 238 -5.85 -3.56 -9.13
C MET A 238 -6.45 -4.43 -10.24
N GLU A 239 -5.88 -4.42 -11.44
CA GLU A 239 -6.41 -5.21 -12.56
C GLU A 239 -6.27 -6.72 -12.29
N ALA A 240 -5.15 -7.14 -11.70
CA ALA A 240 -4.91 -8.54 -11.36
C ALA A 240 -5.79 -9.04 -10.20
N LEU A 241 -6.06 -8.19 -9.21
CA LEU A 241 -6.86 -8.55 -8.03
C LEU A 241 -8.36 -8.21 -8.17
N GLY A 242 -8.72 -7.37 -9.12
CA GLY A 242 -10.06 -6.86 -9.38
C GLY A 242 -10.45 -5.66 -8.50
N GLY A 243 -11.58 -5.05 -8.86
CA GLY A 243 -12.13 -3.87 -8.18
C GLY A 243 -11.67 -2.54 -8.77
N THR A 244 -12.20 -1.44 -8.24
CA THR A 244 -11.98 -0.08 -8.75
C THR A 244 -11.54 0.84 -7.62
N ALA A 245 -10.71 1.84 -7.91
CA ALA A 245 -10.33 2.82 -6.92
C ALA A 245 -11.43 3.88 -6.77
N ARG A 246 -11.61 4.36 -5.54
CA ARG A 246 -12.38 5.57 -5.25
C ARG A 246 -11.44 6.75 -5.36
N VAL A 247 -11.64 7.59 -6.37
CA VAL A 247 -11.01 8.92 -6.43
C VAL A 247 -11.63 9.76 -5.31
N LEU A 248 -10.81 10.17 -4.35
CA LEU A 248 -11.25 10.92 -3.17
C LEU A 248 -11.18 12.41 -3.45
N SER A 249 -10.10 12.89 -4.06
CA SER A 249 -9.98 14.28 -4.52
C SER A 249 -9.17 14.37 -5.82
N TYR A 250 -9.43 15.45 -6.56
CA TYR A 250 -8.57 15.91 -7.63
C TYR A 250 -8.68 17.44 -7.73
N GLU A 251 -7.55 18.12 -7.78
CA GLU A 251 -7.45 19.54 -8.10
C GLU A 251 -6.05 19.86 -8.66
N GLY A 252 -5.91 21.02 -9.31
CA GLY A 252 -4.67 21.45 -9.96
C GLY A 252 -4.00 22.68 -9.34
N PRO A 253 -3.89 22.84 -8.01
CA PRO A 253 -3.34 24.04 -7.41
C PRO A 253 -1.86 24.17 -7.77
N PHE A 254 -1.38 25.40 -7.90
CA PHE A 254 -0.01 25.70 -8.36
C PHE A 254 0.34 25.15 -9.75
N GLY A 255 -0.66 24.73 -10.53
CA GLY A 255 -0.45 24.16 -11.86
C GLY A 255 -0.09 22.69 -11.87
N VAL A 256 -0.16 22.02 -10.72
CA VAL A 256 0.17 20.61 -10.57
C VAL A 256 -1.08 19.82 -10.20
N GLY A 257 -1.37 18.76 -10.95
CA GLY A 257 -2.50 17.87 -10.70
C GLY A 257 -2.26 17.00 -9.46
N TYR A 258 -3.04 17.24 -8.41
CA TYR A 258 -3.01 16.46 -7.17
C TYR A 258 -4.22 15.54 -7.12
N CYS A 259 -3.98 14.24 -7.10
CA CYS A 259 -5.04 13.24 -6.96
C CYS A 259 -4.82 12.41 -5.71
N THR A 260 -5.89 12.21 -4.93
CA THR A 260 -5.92 11.17 -3.90
C THR A 260 -6.91 10.09 -4.30
N ALA A 261 -6.51 8.83 -4.16
CA ALA A 261 -7.38 7.69 -4.43
C ALA A 261 -7.12 6.55 -3.46
N ALA A 262 -8.15 5.75 -3.20
CA ALA A 262 -8.05 4.55 -2.37
C ALA A 262 -8.72 3.36 -3.06
N TRP A 263 -8.02 2.24 -3.11
CA TRP A 263 -8.52 0.96 -3.56
C TRP A 263 -8.40 -0.07 -2.42
N ASP A 264 -9.48 -0.80 -2.20
CA ASP A 264 -9.55 -1.89 -1.24
C ASP A 264 -9.48 -3.20 -2.02
N ALA A 265 -8.58 -4.10 -1.60
CA ALA A 265 -8.49 -5.41 -2.23
C ALA A 265 -9.81 -6.18 -2.05
N PRO A 266 -10.37 -6.78 -3.11
CA PRO A 266 -11.57 -7.59 -2.99
C PRO A 266 -11.36 -8.74 -2.00
N VAL A 267 -12.32 -8.94 -1.10
CA VAL A 267 -12.30 -10.09 -0.19
C VAL A 267 -12.54 -11.36 -1.03
N PRO A 268 -11.66 -12.38 -0.96
CA PRO A 268 -11.84 -13.62 -1.72
C PRO A 268 -13.19 -14.27 -1.45
N ALA A 269 -13.81 -14.83 -2.49
CA ALA A 269 -15.09 -15.51 -2.36
C ALA A 269 -15.12 -16.56 -1.23
N PRO A 270 -14.12 -17.47 -1.09
CA PRO A 270 -14.06 -18.41 0.05
C PRO A 270 -14.14 -17.74 1.43
N VAL A 271 -13.42 -16.63 1.61
CA VAL A 271 -13.41 -15.88 2.88
C VAL A 271 -14.74 -15.18 3.11
N ARG A 272 -15.37 -14.64 2.06
CA ARG A 272 -16.72 -14.07 2.13
C ARG A 272 -17.75 -15.11 2.56
N LEU A 273 -17.71 -16.31 1.98
CA LEU A 273 -18.59 -17.42 2.34
C LEU A 273 -18.38 -17.84 3.81
N ALA A 274 -17.13 -18.03 4.24
CA ALA A 274 -16.83 -18.37 5.63
C ALA A 274 -17.34 -17.30 6.61
N ARG A 275 -17.09 -16.02 6.30
CA ARG A 275 -17.56 -14.90 7.14
C ARG A 275 -19.08 -14.86 7.20
N GLU A 276 -19.77 -14.90 6.06
CA GLU A 276 -21.23 -14.88 6.05
C GLU A 276 -21.83 -16.09 6.77
N THR A 277 -21.22 -17.26 6.65
CA THR A 277 -21.63 -18.47 7.39
C THR A 277 -21.56 -18.25 8.89
N VAL A 278 -20.43 -17.77 9.41
CA VAL A 278 -20.28 -17.44 10.84
C VAL A 278 -21.23 -16.32 11.25
N THR A 279 -21.41 -15.29 10.42
CA THR A 279 -22.37 -14.21 10.70
C THR A 279 -23.80 -14.74 10.83
N ARG A 280 -24.26 -15.60 9.90
CA ARG A 280 -25.60 -16.21 9.97
C ARG A 280 -25.76 -17.10 11.19
N LEU A 281 -24.76 -17.94 11.46
CA LEU A 281 -24.72 -18.80 12.65
C LEU A 281 -24.92 -18.00 13.94
N LEU A 282 -24.12 -16.95 14.15
CA LEU A 282 -24.13 -16.15 15.38
C LEU A 282 -25.36 -15.24 15.51
N SER A 283 -26.03 -14.93 14.40
CA SER A 283 -27.28 -14.15 14.38
C SER A 283 -28.54 -15.02 14.35
N GLY A 284 -28.41 -16.35 14.44
CA GLY A 284 -29.54 -17.29 14.39
C GLY A 284 -30.26 -17.33 13.03
N ARG A 285 -29.61 -16.86 11.96
CA ARG A 285 -30.16 -16.90 10.59
C ARG A 285 -29.85 -18.26 9.93
N PRO A 286 -30.69 -18.73 8.98
CA PRO A 286 -30.40 -19.95 8.23
C PRO A 286 -29.04 -19.87 7.51
N LEU A 287 -28.22 -20.92 7.66
CA LEU A 287 -26.91 -21.00 7.00
C LEU A 287 -27.07 -20.98 5.47
N PRO A 288 -26.06 -20.51 4.71
CA PRO A 288 -26.05 -20.70 3.26
C PRO A 288 -26.10 -22.19 2.91
N GLU A 289 -26.85 -22.57 1.88
CA GLU A 289 -26.84 -23.95 1.39
C GLU A 289 -25.69 -24.17 0.38
N ARG A 290 -25.32 -23.11 -0.34
CA ARG A 290 -24.29 -23.10 -1.38
C ARG A 290 -23.52 -21.78 -1.38
N GLY A 291 -22.32 -21.80 -1.94
CA GLY A 291 -21.49 -20.59 -2.04
C GLY A 291 -22.14 -19.48 -2.87
N SER A 292 -22.94 -19.86 -3.87
CA SER A 292 -23.69 -18.95 -4.75
C SER A 292 -24.69 -18.06 -4.02
N ASP A 293 -25.17 -18.48 -2.84
CA ASP A 293 -26.12 -17.71 -2.02
C ASP A 293 -25.47 -16.45 -1.43
N VAL A 294 -24.13 -16.43 -1.39
CA VAL A 294 -23.31 -15.32 -0.86
C VAL A 294 -22.62 -14.58 -2.00
N CYS A 295 -22.02 -15.31 -2.95
CA CYS A 295 -21.37 -14.72 -4.12
C CYS A 295 -21.09 -15.70 -5.24
N ALA A 296 -20.95 -15.19 -6.47
CA ALA A 296 -20.46 -15.97 -7.59
C ALA A 296 -18.95 -16.29 -7.44
N SER A 297 -18.58 -17.54 -7.72
CA SER A 297 -17.18 -17.96 -7.83
C SER A 297 -17.08 -19.24 -8.66
N PRO A 298 -16.06 -19.37 -9.53
CA PRO A 298 -15.81 -20.64 -10.24
C PRO A 298 -15.30 -21.75 -9.29
N LEU A 299 -14.99 -21.42 -8.03
CA LEU A 299 -14.43 -22.38 -7.07
C LEU A 299 -15.46 -23.31 -6.45
N TRP A 300 -16.75 -22.94 -6.43
CA TRP A 300 -17.76 -23.65 -5.65
C TRP A 300 -17.92 -25.11 -6.01
N GLY A 301 -17.93 -25.45 -7.30
CA GLY A 301 -18.07 -26.84 -7.73
C GLY A 301 -16.82 -27.72 -7.56
N ARG A 302 -15.68 -27.17 -7.13
CA ARG A 302 -14.44 -27.94 -7.00
C ARG A 302 -14.48 -28.81 -5.75
N THR A 303 -13.99 -30.03 -5.83
CA THR A 303 -13.76 -30.86 -4.64
C THR A 303 -12.37 -30.58 -4.07
N ALA A 304 -12.28 -30.02 -2.86
CA ALA A 304 -11.03 -29.71 -2.19
C ALA A 304 -11.24 -29.70 -0.67
N ALA A 305 -10.21 -30.07 0.08
CA ALA A 305 -10.20 -29.88 1.54
C ALA A 305 -9.91 -28.41 1.84
N CYS A 306 -10.29 -27.92 3.03
CA CYS A 306 -9.89 -26.57 3.45
C CYS A 306 -9.73 -26.45 4.96
N PHE A 307 -8.97 -25.44 5.37
CA PHE A 307 -8.94 -24.94 6.75
C PHE A 307 -9.59 -23.56 6.81
N VAL A 308 -10.52 -23.38 7.74
CA VAL A 308 -11.06 -22.07 8.10
C VAL A 308 -10.42 -21.65 9.41
N SER A 309 -9.69 -20.55 9.39
CA SER A 309 -9.10 -19.96 10.59
C SER A 309 -9.81 -18.66 10.95
N ILE A 310 -10.11 -18.49 12.22
CA ILE A 310 -10.62 -17.27 12.83
C ILE A 310 -9.52 -16.74 13.75
N LYS A 311 -9.12 -15.49 13.54
CA LYS A 311 -8.12 -14.80 14.36
C LYS A 311 -8.70 -13.51 14.89
N THR A 312 -8.27 -13.07 16.06
CA THR A 312 -8.62 -11.73 16.55
C THR A 312 -7.97 -10.68 15.66
N SER A 313 -8.44 -9.44 15.74
CA SER A 313 -7.85 -8.29 15.04
C SER A 313 -6.38 -8.04 15.40
N ARG A 314 -5.89 -8.63 16.51
CA ARG A 314 -4.49 -8.60 16.96
C ARG A 314 -3.68 -9.82 16.48
N GLY A 315 -4.24 -10.66 15.62
CA GLY A 315 -3.58 -11.82 15.02
C GLY A 315 -3.60 -13.12 15.85
N ALA A 316 -4.11 -13.08 17.10
CA ALA A 316 -4.19 -14.28 17.94
C ALA A 316 -5.23 -15.27 17.41
N LEU A 317 -4.93 -16.56 17.43
CA LEU A 317 -5.86 -17.59 17.00
C LEU A 317 -7.10 -17.64 17.92
N ARG A 318 -8.29 -17.69 17.32
CA ARG A 318 -9.59 -17.77 18.02
C ARG A 318 -10.41 -19.00 17.63
N GLY A 319 -10.04 -19.65 16.53
CA GLY A 319 -10.57 -20.93 16.08
C GLY A 319 -9.86 -21.33 14.79
N CYS A 320 -9.60 -22.61 14.58
CA CYS A 320 -9.14 -23.12 13.30
C CYS A 320 -9.51 -24.59 13.18
N ILE A 321 -10.38 -24.88 12.22
CA ILE A 321 -10.82 -26.22 11.88
C ILE A 321 -10.73 -26.39 10.37
N GLY A 322 -10.34 -27.59 9.96
CA GLY A 322 -10.26 -27.97 8.57
C GLY A 322 -10.04 -29.45 8.40
N THR A 323 -10.01 -29.86 7.15
CA THR A 323 -9.84 -31.24 6.72
C THR A 323 -8.57 -31.39 5.90
N LEU A 324 -7.90 -32.54 6.03
CA LEU A 324 -6.69 -32.86 5.26
C LEU A 324 -7.02 -33.43 3.88
N ALA A 325 -8.21 -33.99 3.73
CA ALA A 325 -8.78 -34.49 2.48
C ALA A 325 -10.24 -34.01 2.38
N PRO A 326 -10.78 -33.79 1.17
CA PRO A 326 -12.15 -33.33 1.00
C PRO A 326 -13.13 -34.27 1.73
N SER A 327 -13.93 -33.71 2.63
CA SER A 327 -15.00 -34.41 3.37
C SER A 327 -16.37 -34.14 2.75
N GLN A 328 -16.48 -33.06 1.98
CA GLN A 328 -17.67 -32.64 1.26
C GLN A 328 -17.49 -32.80 -0.26
N ALA A 329 -18.61 -32.93 -0.97
CA ALA A 329 -18.62 -33.05 -2.43
C ALA A 329 -18.03 -31.81 -3.13
N THR A 330 -18.20 -30.64 -2.51
CA THR A 330 -17.87 -29.33 -3.09
C THR A 330 -17.20 -28.42 -2.05
N LEU A 331 -16.31 -27.55 -2.51
CA LEU A 331 -15.49 -26.67 -1.67
C LEU A 331 -16.34 -25.66 -0.91
N ASP A 332 -17.44 -25.18 -1.49
CA ASP A 332 -18.35 -24.29 -0.77
C ASP A 332 -18.97 -24.95 0.47
N ARG A 333 -19.42 -26.21 0.35
CA ARG A 333 -19.91 -27.02 1.47
C ARG A 333 -18.81 -27.30 2.48
N GLU A 334 -17.60 -27.62 2.02
CA GLU A 334 -16.44 -27.82 2.88
C GLU A 334 -16.15 -26.56 3.71
N ILE A 335 -16.23 -25.37 3.10
CA ILE A 335 -16.02 -24.09 3.78
C ILE A 335 -17.14 -23.81 4.79
N ILE A 336 -18.40 -24.02 4.43
CA ILE A 336 -19.54 -23.79 5.32
C ILE A 336 -19.39 -24.65 6.59
N GLU A 337 -19.12 -25.95 6.42
CA GLU A 337 -18.99 -26.88 7.56
C GLU A 337 -17.79 -26.53 8.44
N ASN A 338 -16.63 -26.27 7.83
CA ASN A 338 -15.42 -25.92 8.59
C ASN A 338 -15.54 -24.53 9.24
N ALA A 339 -16.28 -23.58 8.66
CA ALA A 339 -16.52 -22.28 9.28
C ALA A 339 -17.41 -22.39 10.52
N VAL A 340 -18.48 -23.19 10.47
CA VAL A 340 -19.31 -23.51 11.64
C VAL A 340 -18.44 -24.18 12.72
N ALA A 341 -17.65 -25.18 12.32
CA ALA A 341 -16.79 -25.91 13.24
C ALA A 341 -15.74 -25.00 13.89
N ALA A 342 -15.06 -24.15 13.12
CA ALA A 342 -14.07 -23.22 13.63
C ALA A 342 -14.66 -22.21 14.63
N ALA A 343 -15.92 -21.81 14.45
CA ALA A 343 -16.60 -20.88 15.34
C ALA A 343 -17.17 -21.52 16.61
N THR A 344 -17.54 -22.80 16.59
CA THR A 344 -18.35 -23.43 17.67
C THR A 344 -17.80 -24.74 18.24
N ARG A 345 -16.90 -25.43 17.54
CA ARG A 345 -16.46 -26.79 17.87
C ARG A 345 -14.94 -26.95 17.94
N ASP A 346 -14.17 -25.87 17.87
CA ASP A 346 -12.73 -25.93 18.16
C ASP A 346 -12.52 -26.16 19.67
N PRO A 347 -11.98 -27.31 20.11
CA PRO A 347 -11.92 -27.67 21.53
C PRO A 347 -10.97 -26.76 22.33
N ARG A 348 -10.13 -25.96 21.67
CA ARG A 348 -9.22 -25.02 22.33
C ARG A 348 -9.92 -23.75 22.79
N PHE A 349 -11.14 -23.48 22.30
CA PHE A 349 -11.84 -22.23 22.56
C PHE A 349 -13.33 -22.46 22.85
N PRO A 350 -13.97 -21.64 23.70
CA PRO A 350 -15.43 -21.66 23.83
C PRO A 350 -16.10 -21.24 22.50
N PRO A 351 -17.37 -21.65 22.28
CA PRO A 351 -18.15 -21.18 21.14
C PRO A 351 -18.13 -19.65 21.04
N MET A 352 -17.98 -19.14 19.83
CA MET A 352 -17.92 -17.71 19.55
C MET A 352 -19.25 -17.01 19.83
N THR A 353 -19.20 -15.78 20.32
CA THR A 353 -20.39 -14.93 20.50
C THR A 353 -20.55 -13.91 19.37
N ALA A 354 -21.75 -13.35 19.21
CA ALA A 354 -22.04 -12.37 18.17
C ALA A 354 -21.21 -11.08 18.32
N GLU A 355 -20.90 -10.68 19.55
CA GLU A 355 -20.11 -9.48 19.85
C GLU A 355 -18.66 -9.61 19.40
N GLU A 356 -18.11 -10.82 19.37
CA GLU A 356 -16.74 -11.09 18.90
C GLU A 356 -16.60 -10.88 17.38
N LEU A 357 -17.71 -10.96 16.63
CA LEU A 357 -17.67 -10.99 15.17
C LEU A 357 -17.02 -9.73 14.57
N GLU A 358 -17.22 -8.55 15.14
CA GLU A 358 -16.56 -7.33 14.64
C GLU A 358 -15.04 -7.34 14.89
N GLY A 359 -14.59 -8.08 15.89
CA GLY A 359 -13.19 -8.13 16.33
C GLY A 359 -12.35 -9.24 15.72
N VAL A 360 -12.88 -10.02 14.76
CA VAL A 360 -12.19 -11.17 14.18
C VAL A 360 -12.01 -11.10 12.66
N ARG A 361 -10.92 -11.70 12.19
CA ARG A 361 -10.55 -11.89 10.78
C ARG A 361 -10.65 -13.38 10.45
N LEU A 362 -11.14 -13.69 9.26
CA LEU A 362 -11.22 -15.07 8.76
C LEU A 362 -10.26 -15.26 7.59
N SER A 363 -9.65 -16.44 7.52
CA SER A 363 -8.92 -16.92 6.34
C SER A 363 -9.40 -18.32 5.96
N VAL A 364 -9.30 -18.65 4.68
CA VAL A 364 -9.65 -19.97 4.14
C VAL A 364 -8.49 -20.49 3.31
N ASP A 365 -7.88 -21.57 3.76
CA ASP A 365 -6.75 -22.22 3.10
C ASP A 365 -7.24 -23.51 2.44
N ALA A 366 -7.41 -23.50 1.11
CA ALA A 366 -7.78 -24.70 0.36
C ALA A 366 -6.56 -25.61 0.14
N VAL A 367 -6.70 -26.89 0.49
CA VAL A 367 -5.68 -27.91 0.27
C VAL A 367 -5.90 -28.50 -1.12
N GLY A 368 -4.97 -28.24 -2.03
CA GLY A 368 -4.98 -28.87 -3.35
C GLY A 368 -4.76 -30.39 -3.23
N SER A 369 -5.46 -31.17 -4.06
CA SER A 369 -5.14 -32.59 -4.22
C SER A 369 -3.70 -32.71 -4.71
N GLY A 370 -2.82 -33.20 -3.83
CA GLY A 370 -1.46 -33.54 -4.21
C GLY A 370 -1.51 -34.57 -5.32
N ALA A 371 -1.15 -34.18 -6.55
CA ALA A 371 -0.64 -35.15 -7.49
C ALA A 371 0.53 -35.86 -6.80
N ARG A 372 0.43 -37.18 -6.63
CA ARG A 372 1.55 -38.01 -6.19
C ARG A 372 2.76 -37.63 -7.05
N ARG A 373 3.82 -37.11 -6.44
CA ARG A 373 5.11 -36.91 -7.13
C ARG A 373 5.63 -38.28 -7.55
N GLY A 374 5.34 -38.69 -8.79
CA GLY A 374 6.14 -39.68 -9.49
C GLY A 374 7.55 -39.12 -9.64
N ARG A 375 8.57 -39.89 -9.27
CA ARG A 375 9.96 -39.54 -9.57
C ARG A 375 10.13 -39.59 -11.09
N GLY A 376 10.25 -38.45 -11.73
CA GLY A 376 10.62 -38.35 -13.15
C GLY A 376 9.97 -37.19 -13.86
N ALA A 377 10.81 -36.30 -14.39
CA ALA A 377 10.55 -35.28 -15.41
C ALA A 377 9.70 -34.04 -15.05
N ALA A 378 10.43 -32.91 -15.02
CA ALA A 378 10.08 -31.56 -15.44
C ALA A 378 8.66 -30.99 -15.23
N GLY A 379 8.58 -30.04 -14.29
CA GLY A 379 7.66 -28.88 -14.27
C GLY A 379 6.22 -29.13 -13.81
N PRO A 380 5.78 -28.47 -12.72
CA PRO A 380 4.46 -27.86 -12.80
C PRO A 380 4.28 -26.51 -12.09
N GLN A 381 3.37 -25.70 -12.64
CA GLN A 381 2.73 -24.54 -12.03
C GLN A 381 2.18 -24.90 -10.63
N ALA A 382 2.63 -24.17 -9.62
CA ALA A 382 2.13 -24.29 -8.26
C ALA A 382 0.83 -23.50 -8.11
N LEU A 383 -0.25 -24.17 -7.69
CA LEU A 383 -1.45 -23.49 -7.20
C LEU A 383 -1.11 -22.71 -5.93
N GLY A 384 -1.38 -21.41 -5.98
CA GLY A 384 -1.06 -20.46 -4.91
C GLY A 384 -1.76 -20.79 -3.59
N ARG A 385 -1.02 -20.60 -2.49
CA ARG A 385 -1.59 -20.42 -1.15
C ARG A 385 -2.35 -19.10 -1.18
N HIS A 386 -3.63 -19.11 -0.80
CA HIS A 386 -4.44 -17.90 -0.77
C HIS A 386 -4.76 -17.52 0.67
N ARG A 387 -3.86 -16.80 1.34
CA ARG A 387 -4.10 -16.21 2.67
C ARG A 387 -4.59 -14.77 2.50
N VAL A 388 -5.76 -14.39 3.02
CA VAL A 388 -6.24 -13.00 2.98
C VAL A 388 -6.94 -12.61 4.27
N GLU A 389 -6.62 -11.42 4.76
CA GLU A 389 -7.15 -10.83 6.00
C GLU A 389 -8.16 -9.71 5.66
N GLY A 390 -9.42 -9.88 6.05
CA GLY A 390 -10.47 -8.87 5.90
C GLY A 390 -10.47 -7.84 7.03
N LEU A 391 -10.87 -6.60 6.73
CA LEU A 391 -10.61 -5.44 7.57
C LEU A 391 -11.90 -4.67 7.88
N ALA A 392 -12.18 -4.46 9.17
CA ALA A 392 -13.43 -3.87 9.65
C ALA A 392 -13.37 -2.34 9.69
N ALA A 393 -14.35 -1.68 9.05
CA ALA A 393 -14.58 -0.25 9.15
C ALA A 393 -15.37 0.07 10.44
N ARG A 394 -14.85 0.95 11.30
CA ARG A 394 -15.55 1.45 12.48
C ARG A 394 -16.33 2.72 12.13
N ARG A 395 -17.64 2.75 12.38
CA ARG A 395 -18.41 3.99 12.49
C ARG A 395 -18.30 4.52 13.91
N ALA A 396 -18.02 5.81 14.05
CA ALA A 396 -17.99 6.50 15.33
C ALA A 396 -19.43 6.65 15.88
N ALA A 397 -19.68 6.10 17.06
CA ALA A 397 -20.87 6.40 17.85
C ALA A 397 -20.54 7.52 18.84
N ALA A 398 -21.30 8.62 18.74
CA ALA A 398 -21.28 9.73 19.69
C ALA A 398 -21.91 9.29 21.02
N GLY A 399 -21.19 9.49 22.13
CA GLY A 399 -21.72 9.39 23.48
C GLY A 399 -22.05 10.79 24.04
N PRO A 400 -23.09 10.94 24.89
CA PRO A 400 -23.55 12.25 25.35
C PRO A 400 -22.73 12.74 26.56
N GLY A 401 -22.66 14.06 26.68
CA GLY A 401 -21.88 14.77 27.67
C GLY A 401 -22.40 14.65 29.10
N GLY A 402 -21.46 14.69 30.05
CA GLY A 402 -21.67 14.89 31.47
C GLY A 402 -20.80 16.04 31.96
N ARG A 403 -21.46 17.08 32.51
CA ARG A 403 -20.87 18.27 33.14
C ARG A 403 -20.28 17.92 34.52
N GLY A 404 -19.29 18.67 34.98
CA GLY A 404 -19.16 18.95 36.42
C GLY A 404 -17.78 19.30 36.96
N HIS A 405 -17.66 20.55 37.42
CA HIS A 405 -16.83 21.08 38.52
C HIS A 405 -15.33 21.45 38.37
N ARG A 406 -15.15 22.78 38.24
CA ARG A 406 -14.39 23.73 39.11
C ARG A 406 -13.37 23.16 40.12
N GLY A 407 -12.17 23.73 40.07
CA GLY A 407 -11.21 23.81 41.18
C GLY A 407 -10.07 24.77 40.82
N ALA A 408 -9.80 25.75 41.67
CA ALA A 408 -8.97 26.92 41.42
C ALA A 408 -7.57 26.82 42.05
N ALA A 409 -6.71 27.76 41.61
CA ALA A 409 -5.69 28.49 42.38
C ALA A 409 -4.23 27.95 42.50
N GLY A 410 -3.32 28.93 42.40
CA GLY A 410 -1.93 28.90 42.89
C GLY A 410 -0.92 28.41 41.85
N GLY A 411 0.03 29.18 41.32
CA GLY A 411 0.76 30.29 41.92
C GLY A 411 2.19 29.82 42.22
N ASP A 412 3.16 30.42 41.51
CA ASP A 412 4.44 30.93 42.03
C ASP A 412 5.77 30.39 41.44
N ARG A 413 6.59 31.39 41.07
CA ARG A 413 8.07 31.48 41.02
C ARG A 413 8.94 30.49 40.23
N GLY A 414 9.62 31.05 39.21
CA GLY A 414 10.95 30.60 38.75
C GLY A 414 12.07 30.94 39.77
N PRO A 415 13.39 30.75 39.47
CA PRO A 415 14.02 31.34 38.27
C PRO A 415 15.19 30.57 37.61
N LYS A 416 15.47 30.98 36.36
CA LYS A 416 16.76 31.22 35.66
C LYS A 416 17.97 30.26 35.88
N GLY A 417 18.44 29.68 34.76
CA GLY A 417 19.83 29.28 34.54
C GLY A 417 20.15 29.19 33.04
N ARG A 418 21.12 29.98 32.55
CA ARG A 418 21.57 30.06 31.14
C ARG A 418 22.46 28.86 30.73
N PRO A 419 22.60 28.56 29.42
CA PRO A 419 23.31 27.38 28.93
C PRO A 419 24.79 27.64 28.63
N ARG A 420 25.63 26.60 28.72
CA ARG A 420 27.00 26.55 28.17
C ARG A 420 27.01 25.67 26.92
N GLN A 421 27.50 26.21 25.80
CA GLN A 421 28.02 25.43 24.67
C GLN A 421 29.41 24.86 25.03
N PRO A 422 29.87 23.83 24.31
CA PRO A 422 30.92 24.14 23.34
C PRO A 422 30.89 23.31 22.04
N GLY A 423 31.32 23.96 20.95
CA GLY A 423 32.47 23.51 20.18
C GLY A 423 32.29 22.33 19.23
N GLY A 424 32.06 22.64 17.95
CA GLY A 424 32.17 21.68 16.86
C GLY A 424 33.60 21.21 16.60
N ARG A 425 33.71 20.01 16.02
CA ARG A 425 34.86 19.62 15.19
C ARG A 425 34.38 18.82 13.99
N ARG A 426 34.96 19.19 12.84
CA ARG A 426 34.75 18.72 11.48
C ARG A 426 35.29 17.30 11.29
N ALA A 427 34.62 16.53 10.43
CA ALA A 427 35.12 15.31 9.81
C ALA A 427 36.08 15.61 8.64
N PRO A 428 36.92 14.64 8.22
CA PRO A 428 37.51 14.64 6.88
C PRO A 428 37.01 13.47 6.00
N ALA A 429 36.51 13.88 4.83
CA ALA A 429 36.62 13.35 3.48
C ALA A 429 36.95 11.86 3.20
N LEU A 430 36.04 11.28 2.42
CA LEU A 430 36.12 10.05 1.63
C LEU A 430 37.22 10.09 0.54
N ARG A 431 37.89 8.95 0.32
CA ARG A 431 38.58 8.63 -0.94
C ARG A 431 37.64 7.79 -1.83
N ARG A 432 37.56 8.18 -3.10
CA ARG A 432 36.89 7.46 -4.19
C ARG A 432 37.87 6.47 -4.80
N ASP A 433 37.46 5.21 -4.94
CA ASP A 433 38.12 4.25 -5.84
C ASP A 433 37.16 3.81 -6.95
N ALA A 434 37.75 3.63 -8.11
CA ALA A 434 37.15 3.50 -9.42
C ALA A 434 36.48 2.13 -9.65
N VAL A 435 35.35 2.14 -10.38
CA VAL A 435 34.71 0.94 -10.91
C VAL A 435 34.94 0.87 -12.41
N SER A 436 35.39 -0.31 -12.86
CA SER A 436 35.63 -0.72 -14.23
C SER A 436 34.34 -0.84 -15.05
N ARG A 437 34.45 -0.44 -16.32
CA ARG A 437 33.40 -0.52 -17.35
C ARG A 437 33.20 -1.96 -17.84
N ALA A 438 31.94 -2.38 -17.94
CA ALA A 438 31.48 -3.38 -18.89
C ALA A 438 30.30 -2.75 -19.67
N GLY A 439 30.41 -2.72 -21.00
CA GLY A 439 29.57 -1.94 -21.89
C GLY A 439 28.28 -2.63 -22.33
N CYS A 440 27.27 -1.81 -22.62
CA CYS A 440 26.13 -2.12 -23.46
C CYS A 440 25.81 -0.89 -24.33
N GLY A 441 25.86 -1.07 -25.65
CA GLY A 441 25.08 -0.40 -26.71
C GLY A 441 24.92 1.11 -26.71
N ASP A 442 25.53 1.75 -27.69
CA ASP A 442 25.47 3.18 -28.00
C ASP A 442 24.06 3.69 -28.40
N GLY A 443 23.66 4.78 -27.74
CA GLY A 443 22.67 5.78 -28.15
C GLY A 443 22.89 7.02 -27.27
N PRO A 444 22.92 8.25 -27.80
CA PRO A 444 23.54 9.39 -27.11
C PRO A 444 22.73 9.80 -25.87
N PRO A 445 23.39 10.13 -24.75
CA PRO A 445 22.71 10.69 -23.60
C PRO A 445 22.37 12.16 -23.88
N SER A 446 21.08 12.51 -23.88
CA SER A 446 20.67 13.90 -23.73
C SER A 446 20.86 14.29 -22.26
N ASP A 447 21.79 15.20 -22.02
CA ASP A 447 22.12 15.77 -20.73
C ASP A 447 20.88 16.33 -20.00
N PHE A 448 20.53 15.72 -18.87
CA PHE A 448 19.60 16.30 -17.90
C PHE A 448 20.40 16.90 -16.75
N VAL A 449 20.58 18.22 -16.79
CA VAL A 449 21.00 19.03 -15.65
C VAL A 449 19.74 19.56 -14.98
N ILE A 450 19.40 19.04 -13.80
CA ILE A 450 18.40 19.65 -12.92
C ILE A 450 19.18 20.59 -11.97
N THR A 451 19.17 21.88 -12.29
CA THR A 451 19.59 22.94 -11.35
C THR A 451 18.40 23.32 -10.48
N THR A 452 18.55 23.03 -9.18
CA THR A 452 17.93 23.60 -7.95
C THR A 452 16.46 23.97 -7.95
#